data_AF-A0A9E6SU64-F1
#
_entry.id   AF-A0A9E6SU64-F1
#
_cell.length_a   1.000
_cell.length_b   1.000
_cell.length_c   1.000
_cell.angle_alpha   90.00
_cell.angle_beta   90.00
_cell.angle_gamma   90.00
#
_symmetry.space_group_name_H-M   'P 1'
#
loop_
_entity.id
_entity.type
_entity.pdbx_description
1 polymer ?
#
loop_
_entity_poly.entity_id
_entity_poly.type
_entity_poly.pdbx_seq_one_letter_code
_entity_poly.pdbx_strand_id
1 'polypeptide(L)'
;MNKGRLVFMAESDTFVILPDEEAQTAVAPGSDGAGGASSGASLRAPAASSAAVRKSMQGNKGKNTKPELLVRQRLREAGLTGYRIHWNKVPGKPDVAWPGKRVALFVQGCFWHRCPHCKPPMPKSHIEYWVVKFDRNVERDERTLRELEDVGWRVHVIWECQLKKRNIDATMADLLPQLAAELGKELKTPAGEPTGAEQAE
;
A
#
# COMPACT_ATOMS: atom_id res chain seq x y z
N MET A 1 31.43 2.21 18.74
CA MET A 1 31.20 1.85 17.33
C MET A 1 30.70 3.09 16.58
N ASN A 2 31.56 3.67 15.74
CA ASN A 2 31.25 4.92 15.02
C ASN A 2 30.20 4.66 13.93
N LYS A 3 29.07 5.38 13.99
CA LYS A 3 28.01 5.34 12.99
C LYS A 3 28.37 6.35 11.90
N GLY A 4 28.81 5.88 10.73
CA GLY A 4 28.96 6.73 9.54
C GLY A 4 27.63 6.89 8.81
N ARG A 5 27.46 7.99 8.08
CA ARG A 5 26.26 8.25 7.28
C ARG A 5 26.56 8.00 5.81
N LEU A 6 25.63 7.31 5.14
CA LEU A 6 25.71 7.07 3.71
C LEU A 6 25.33 8.37 2.97
N VAL A 7 26.28 8.94 2.22
CA VAL A 7 26.10 10.19 1.46
C VAL A 7 26.27 9.89 -0.02
N PHE A 8 25.37 10.43 -0.84
CA PHE A 8 25.42 10.31 -2.29
C PHE A 8 26.30 11.42 -2.85
N MET A 9 27.36 11.06 -3.60
CA MET A 9 28.22 12.04 -4.27
C MET A 9 27.80 12.17 -5.74
N ALA A 10 27.18 13.31 -6.06
CA ALA A 10 26.59 13.57 -7.38
C ALA A 10 27.62 13.60 -8.52
N GLU A 11 28.89 13.91 -8.24
CA GLU A 11 29.95 14.01 -9.25
C GLU A 11 30.44 12.63 -9.74
N SER A 12 30.22 11.57 -8.94
CA SER A 12 30.73 10.23 -9.22
C SER A 12 29.64 9.15 -9.21
N ASP A 13 28.37 9.55 -9.11
CA ASP A 13 27.18 8.67 -9.10
C ASP A 13 27.33 7.42 -8.19
N THR A 14 27.94 7.62 -7.02
CA THR A 14 28.30 6.54 -6.08
C THR A 14 28.00 6.96 -4.64
N PHE A 15 27.63 6.00 -3.79
CA PHE A 15 27.41 6.22 -2.35
C PHE A 15 28.67 5.91 -1.54
N VAL A 16 29.01 6.81 -0.63
CA VAL A 16 30.19 6.67 0.24
C VAL A 16 29.77 6.87 1.71
N ILE A 17 30.36 6.12 2.62
CA ILE A 17 30.10 6.25 4.07
C ILE A 17 31.10 7.24 4.63
N LEU A 18 30.63 8.43 5.01
CA LEU A 18 31.46 9.47 5.63
C LEU A 18 31.27 9.49 7.16
N PRO A 19 32.34 9.79 7.93
CA PRO A 19 32.25 10.01 9.37
C PRO A 19 31.47 11.29 9.69
N ASP A 20 30.72 11.28 10.80
CA ASP A 20 29.69 12.29 11.15
C ASP A 20 30.24 13.73 11.29
N GLU A 21 31.53 13.89 11.62
CA GLU A 21 32.15 15.20 11.85
C GLU A 21 32.42 16.00 10.56
N GLU A 22 32.49 15.38 9.38
CA GLU A 22 32.80 16.10 8.13
C GLU A 22 31.57 16.55 7.33
N ALA A 23 30.36 16.19 7.77
CA ALA A 23 29.11 16.53 7.06
C ALA A 23 28.65 18.00 7.25
N GLN A 24 29.36 18.82 8.05
CA GLN A 24 28.88 20.13 8.50
C GLN A 24 29.59 21.37 7.92
N THR A 25 30.50 21.24 6.94
CA THR A 25 31.17 22.42 6.35
C THR A 25 31.09 22.47 4.82
N ALA A 26 29.88 22.67 4.30
CA ALA A 26 29.69 23.16 2.93
C ALA A 26 28.42 24.02 2.85
N VAL A 27 28.48 25.22 3.42
CA VAL A 27 27.50 26.29 3.19
C VAL A 27 28.20 27.45 2.46
N ALA A 28 27.86 27.65 1.19
CA ALA A 28 28.25 28.83 0.41
C ALA A 28 27.33 30.02 0.77
N PRO A 29 27.82 31.28 0.73
CA PRO A 29 27.02 32.44 1.10
C PRO A 29 26.17 32.94 -0.09
N GLY A 30 24.89 33.18 0.20
CA GLY A 30 24.08 34.32 -0.27
C GLY A 30 23.96 34.59 -1.78
N SER A 31 22.79 34.30 -2.33
CA SER A 31 22.15 35.20 -3.29
C SER A 31 20.68 35.36 -2.93
N ASP A 32 20.31 36.59 -2.57
CA ASP A 32 18.94 37.06 -2.38
C ASP A 32 17.99 36.62 -3.49
N GLY A 33 16.78 36.19 -3.11
CA GLY A 33 15.70 36.06 -4.08
C GLY A 33 14.63 35.04 -3.71
N ALA A 34 13.52 35.57 -3.18
CA ALA A 34 12.19 34.97 -3.17
C ALA A 34 11.97 33.72 -2.30
N GLY A 35 11.14 33.91 -1.28
CA GLY A 35 10.61 32.84 -0.45
C GLY A 35 9.87 31.79 -1.27
N GLY A 36 9.95 30.57 -0.78
CA GLY A 36 9.26 29.44 -1.36
C GLY A 36 9.45 28.23 -0.48
N ALA A 37 8.90 28.26 0.74
CA ALA A 37 8.50 27.03 1.39
C ALA A 37 7.70 26.23 0.36
N SER A 38 8.20 25.09 -0.12
CA SER A 38 7.38 24.18 -0.93
C SER A 38 6.40 23.50 0.03
N SER A 39 5.41 24.29 0.45
CA SER A 39 4.16 23.79 0.96
C SER A 39 3.69 22.69 0.03
N GLY A 40 3.20 21.58 0.59
CA GLY A 40 2.57 20.49 -0.16
C GLY A 40 1.32 21.00 -0.87
N ALA A 41 1.48 21.76 -1.96
CA ALA A 41 0.44 22.46 -2.69
C ALA A 41 -0.54 21.46 -3.30
N SER A 42 -1.64 21.17 -2.61
CA SER A 42 -2.68 20.30 -3.16
C SER A 42 -3.29 20.99 -4.36
N LEU A 43 -2.92 20.54 -5.55
CA LEU A 43 -3.58 20.96 -6.77
C LEU A 43 -5.09 20.65 -6.64
N ARG A 44 -5.93 21.64 -6.96
CA ARG A 44 -7.38 21.43 -6.98
C ARG A 44 -7.71 20.37 -8.02
N ALA A 45 -8.66 19.50 -7.70
CA ALA A 45 -9.10 18.47 -8.64
C ALA A 45 -9.66 19.14 -9.91
N PRO A 46 -9.18 18.74 -11.11
CA PRO A 46 -9.64 19.31 -12.36
C PRO A 46 -11.06 18.84 -12.70
N ALA A 47 -11.73 19.56 -13.60
CA ALA A 47 -12.99 19.10 -14.18
C ALA A 47 -12.77 17.79 -14.95
N ALA A 48 -13.81 16.94 -14.99
CA ALA A 48 -13.75 15.71 -15.76
C ALA A 48 -13.61 16.00 -17.26
N SER A 49 -12.68 15.31 -17.93
CA SER A 49 -12.42 15.48 -19.36
C SER A 49 -13.55 14.97 -20.27
N SER A 50 -14.46 14.13 -19.74
CA SER A 50 -15.66 13.69 -20.45
C SER A 50 -16.76 13.27 -19.48
N ALA A 51 -18.00 13.14 -19.98
CA ALA A 51 -19.12 12.61 -19.20
C ALA A 51 -18.87 11.16 -18.72
N ALA A 52 -18.20 10.35 -19.53
CA ALA A 52 -17.82 8.98 -19.17
C ALA A 52 -16.82 8.97 -18.00
N VAL A 53 -15.80 9.84 -18.04
CA VAL A 53 -14.83 10.01 -16.95
C VAL A 53 -15.53 10.51 -15.68
N ARG A 54 -16.45 11.47 -15.79
CA ARG A 54 -17.26 11.95 -14.66
C ARG A 54 -18.03 10.80 -14.00
N LYS A 55 -18.75 10.01 -14.79
CA LYS A 55 -19.54 8.87 -14.30
C LYS A 55 -18.66 7.81 -13.64
N SER A 56 -17.49 7.51 -14.23
CA SER A 56 -16.51 6.59 -13.64
C SER A 56 -15.99 7.11 -12.30
N MET A 57 -15.60 8.39 -12.21
CA MET A 57 -15.12 9.00 -10.97
C MET A 57 -16.19 9.04 -9.87
N GLN A 58 -17.45 9.31 -10.22
CA GLN A 58 -18.58 9.27 -9.28
C GLN A 58 -18.88 7.85 -8.77
N GLY A 59 -18.61 6.81 -9.57
CA GLY A 59 -18.80 5.41 -9.18
C GLY A 59 -17.73 4.86 -8.23
N ASN A 60 -16.61 5.56 -8.06
CA ASN A 60 -15.51 5.12 -7.21
C ASN A 60 -15.88 5.28 -5.73
N LYS A 61 -16.02 4.14 -5.04
CA LYS A 61 -16.35 4.10 -3.61
C LYS A 61 -15.06 4.05 -2.79
N GLY A 62 -15.03 4.79 -1.68
CA GLY A 62 -13.89 4.80 -0.75
C GLY A 62 -13.91 3.72 0.34
N LYS A 63 -14.90 2.82 0.33
CA LYS A 63 -15.05 1.72 1.30
C LYS A 63 -15.98 0.63 0.77
N ASN A 64 -15.87 -0.57 1.31
CA ASN A 64 -16.61 -1.77 0.88
C ASN A 64 -16.52 -1.96 -0.63
N THR A 65 -15.32 -1.78 -1.18
CA THR A 65 -15.06 -2.07 -2.59
C THR A 65 -15.17 -3.58 -2.84
N LYS A 66 -15.36 -3.97 -4.10
CA LYS A 66 -15.40 -5.39 -4.49
C LYS A 66 -14.18 -6.19 -3.97
N PRO A 67 -12.93 -5.73 -4.11
CA PRO A 67 -11.78 -6.47 -3.59
C PRO A 67 -11.79 -6.59 -2.05
N GLU A 68 -12.19 -5.54 -1.31
CA GLU A 68 -12.32 -5.63 0.14
C GLU A 68 -13.34 -6.67 0.59
N LEU A 69 -14.52 -6.69 -0.06
CA LEU A 69 -15.57 -7.66 0.25
C LEU A 69 -15.11 -9.09 -0.03
N LEU A 70 -14.38 -9.28 -1.12
CA LEU A 70 -13.83 -10.57 -1.51
C LEU A 70 -12.79 -11.08 -0.51
N VAL A 71 -11.85 -10.23 -0.07
CA VAL A 71 -10.89 -10.57 0.99
C VAL A 71 -11.62 -10.96 2.26
N ARG A 72 -12.63 -10.18 2.67
CA ARG A 72 -13.43 -10.47 3.87
C ARG A 72 -14.15 -11.80 3.80
N GLN A 73 -14.66 -12.18 2.62
CA GLN A 73 -15.28 -13.47 2.39
C GLN A 73 -14.26 -14.60 2.59
N ARG A 74 -13.09 -14.52 1.93
CA ARG A 74 -12.04 -15.54 2.03
C ARG A 74 -11.50 -15.72 3.44
N LEU A 75 -11.30 -14.61 4.18
CA LEU A 75 -10.92 -14.66 5.59
C LEU A 75 -11.97 -15.39 6.46
N ARG A 76 -13.27 -15.20 6.18
CA ARG A 76 -14.35 -15.88 6.91
C ARG A 76 -14.40 -17.37 6.59
N GLU A 77 -14.29 -17.72 5.30
CA GLU A 77 -14.22 -19.11 4.84
C GLU A 77 -13.05 -19.86 5.50
N ALA A 78 -11.90 -19.20 5.61
CA ALA A 78 -10.69 -19.72 6.25
C ALA A 78 -10.76 -19.77 7.80
N GLY A 79 -11.83 -19.29 8.42
CA GLY A 79 -11.98 -19.27 9.89
C GLY A 79 -11.29 -18.11 10.61
N LEU A 80 -10.66 -17.19 9.88
CA LEU A 80 -10.00 -15.99 10.42
C LEU A 80 -11.03 -14.89 10.72
N THR A 81 -11.80 -15.09 11.79
CA THR A 81 -12.86 -14.18 12.26
C THR A 81 -12.37 -13.20 13.34
N GLY A 82 -13.25 -12.33 13.84
CA GLY A 82 -12.98 -11.42 14.95
C GLY A 82 -12.29 -10.11 14.56
N TYR A 83 -12.02 -9.89 13.28
CA TYR A 83 -11.46 -8.64 12.80
C TYR A 83 -12.44 -7.48 12.90
N ARG A 84 -11.90 -6.26 12.91
CA ARG A 84 -12.60 -4.99 12.71
C ARG A 84 -12.34 -4.53 11.28
N ILE A 85 -13.32 -3.87 10.69
CA ILE A 85 -13.17 -3.26 9.37
C ILE A 85 -12.90 -1.78 9.52
N HIS A 86 -12.10 -1.21 8.62
CA HIS A 86 -11.88 0.23 8.52
C HIS A 86 -11.50 0.88 9.87
N TRP A 87 -10.55 0.27 10.57
CA TRP A 87 -10.22 0.59 11.96
C TRP A 87 -9.54 1.96 12.07
N ASN A 88 -10.27 2.96 12.55
CA ASN A 88 -9.82 4.37 12.55
C ASN A 88 -9.00 4.79 13.78
N LYS A 89 -8.61 3.86 14.66
CA LYS A 89 -7.79 4.18 15.86
C LYS A 89 -6.29 4.04 15.61
N VAL A 90 -5.89 3.81 14.35
CA VAL A 90 -4.49 3.71 13.93
C VAL A 90 -4.29 4.43 12.59
N PRO A 91 -3.04 4.82 12.25
CA PRO A 91 -2.72 5.42 10.97
C PRO A 91 -3.23 4.57 9.79
N GLY A 92 -3.57 5.24 8.69
CA GLY A 92 -3.99 4.56 7.45
C GLY A 92 -5.40 3.99 7.42
N LYS A 93 -6.00 3.74 8.57
CA LYS A 93 -7.33 3.12 8.69
C LYS A 93 -7.40 1.80 7.88
N PRO A 94 -6.69 0.75 8.31
CA PRO A 94 -6.63 -0.53 7.59
C PRO A 94 -8.02 -1.10 7.31
N ASP A 95 -8.16 -1.73 6.14
CA ASP A 95 -9.42 -2.33 5.69
C ASP A 95 -9.88 -3.44 6.62
N VAL A 96 -8.93 -4.24 7.10
CA VAL A 96 -9.13 -5.29 8.09
C VAL A 96 -8.06 -5.19 9.17
N ALA A 97 -8.47 -5.25 10.43
CA ALA A 97 -7.56 -5.19 11.57
C ALA A 97 -7.95 -6.17 12.67
N TRP A 98 -6.95 -6.76 13.34
CA TRP A 98 -7.10 -7.47 14.61
C TRP A 98 -6.35 -6.70 15.71
N PRO A 99 -7.00 -5.71 16.37
CA PRO A 99 -6.30 -4.83 17.32
C PRO A 99 -5.61 -5.57 18.47
N GLY A 100 -6.24 -6.62 19.00
CA GLY A 100 -5.66 -7.43 20.08
C GLY A 100 -4.41 -8.22 19.68
N LYS A 101 -4.17 -8.42 18.37
CA LYS A 101 -3.00 -9.12 17.82
C LYS A 101 -2.06 -8.19 17.05
N ARG A 102 -2.39 -6.89 16.98
CA ARG A 102 -1.70 -5.87 16.18
C ARG A 102 -1.40 -6.34 14.75
N VAL A 103 -2.41 -6.90 14.08
CA VAL A 103 -2.32 -7.28 12.67
C VAL A 103 -3.22 -6.36 11.87
N ALA A 104 -2.68 -5.74 10.82
CA ALA A 104 -3.38 -4.87 9.89
C ALA A 104 -3.26 -5.42 8.47
N LEU A 105 -4.35 -5.34 7.70
CA LEU A 105 -4.41 -5.77 6.32
C LEU A 105 -5.03 -4.64 5.48
N PHE A 106 -4.27 -4.21 4.48
CA PHE A 106 -4.67 -3.19 3.50
C PHE A 106 -4.98 -3.83 2.16
N VAL A 107 -6.06 -3.39 1.53
CA VAL A 107 -6.48 -3.79 0.19
C VAL A 107 -6.34 -2.58 -0.73
N GLN A 108 -5.20 -2.47 -1.39
CA GLN A 108 -4.88 -1.30 -2.20
C GLN A 108 -5.36 -1.42 -3.64
N GLY A 109 -6.11 -0.41 -4.09
CA GLY A 109 -6.50 -0.27 -5.49
C GLY A 109 -5.29 0.04 -6.37
N CYS A 110 -5.11 -0.71 -7.47
CA CYS A 110 -3.87 -0.62 -8.22
C CYS A 110 -3.62 0.77 -8.81
N PHE A 111 -4.67 1.40 -9.33
CA PHE A 111 -4.59 2.72 -9.98
C PHE A 111 -4.22 3.84 -8.99
N TRP A 112 -4.87 3.87 -7.82
CA TRP A 112 -4.76 4.98 -6.86
C TRP A 112 -3.46 5.01 -6.08
N HIS A 113 -2.93 3.82 -5.79
CA HIS A 113 -1.73 3.61 -4.99
C HIS A 113 -0.53 3.16 -5.82
N ARG A 114 -0.64 3.22 -7.17
CA ARG A 114 0.46 2.95 -8.11
C ARG A 114 1.11 1.58 -7.93
N CYS A 115 0.29 0.53 -8.09
CA CYS A 115 0.73 -0.86 -7.92
C CYS A 115 2.06 -1.19 -8.64
N PRO A 116 3.05 -1.72 -7.92
CA PRO A 116 4.37 -2.05 -8.48
C PRO A 116 4.31 -3.24 -9.46
N HIS A 117 3.36 -4.17 -9.29
CA HIS A 117 3.22 -5.35 -10.13
C HIS A 117 2.60 -5.06 -11.50
N CYS A 118 1.68 -4.09 -11.53
CA CYS A 118 0.74 -3.93 -12.63
C CYS A 118 0.97 -2.64 -13.42
N LYS A 119 1.89 -1.76 -12.98
CA LYS A 119 2.31 -0.50 -13.62
C LYS A 119 1.14 0.24 -14.31
N PRO A 120 0.13 0.68 -13.54
CA PRO A 120 -1.10 1.24 -14.09
C PRO A 120 -0.83 2.44 -15.00
N PRO A 121 -1.59 2.61 -16.10
CA PRO A 121 -1.35 3.70 -17.06
C PRO A 121 -1.57 5.07 -16.42
N MET A 122 -0.80 6.06 -16.87
CA MET A 122 -1.02 7.47 -16.51
C MET A 122 -2.22 8.02 -17.31
N PRO A 123 -3.16 8.75 -16.70
CA PRO A 123 -4.21 9.43 -17.43
C PRO A 123 -3.62 10.46 -18.41
N LYS A 124 -4.14 10.51 -19.64
CA LYS A 124 -3.66 11.44 -20.69
C LYS A 124 -4.07 12.90 -20.45
N SER A 125 -5.07 13.13 -19.60
CA SER A 125 -5.59 14.48 -19.27
C SER A 125 -5.20 14.86 -17.85
N HIS A 126 -4.84 16.13 -17.63
CA HIS A 126 -4.44 16.69 -16.33
C HIS A 126 -3.26 15.97 -15.67
N ILE A 127 -2.22 15.70 -16.47
CA ILE A 127 -1.05 14.90 -16.06
C ILE A 127 -0.42 15.45 -14.79
N GLU A 128 -0.18 16.76 -14.71
CA GLU A 128 0.43 17.42 -13.53
C GLU A 128 -0.36 17.14 -12.24
N TYR A 129 -1.70 17.24 -12.30
CA TYR A 129 -2.56 16.91 -11.17
C TYR A 129 -2.41 15.44 -10.77
N TRP A 130 -2.38 14.52 -11.74
CA TRP A 130 -2.28 13.09 -11.46
C TRP A 130 -0.93 12.70 -10.89
N VAL A 131 0.17 13.24 -11.42
CA VAL A 131 1.53 13.03 -10.89
C VAL A 131 1.57 13.44 -9.41
N VAL A 132 1.23 14.71 -9.12
CA VAL A 132 1.25 15.22 -7.74
C VAL A 132 0.31 14.42 -6.82
N LYS A 133 -0.87 14.01 -7.31
CA LYS A 133 -1.83 13.21 -6.53
C LYS A 133 -1.29 11.82 -6.22
N PHE A 134 -0.71 11.14 -7.21
CA PHE A 134 -0.18 9.80 -7.05
C PHE A 134 1.03 9.78 -6.14
N ASP A 135 1.97 10.72 -6.30
CA ASP A 135 3.15 10.81 -5.46
C ASP A 135 2.78 10.99 -3.99
N ARG A 136 1.81 11.87 -3.70
CA ARG A 136 1.28 12.05 -2.33
C ARG A 136 0.60 10.82 -1.77
N ASN A 137 -0.08 10.05 -2.61
CA ASN A 137 -0.72 8.83 -2.15
C ASN A 137 0.34 7.80 -1.77
N VAL A 138 1.32 7.57 -2.64
CA VAL A 138 2.46 6.67 -2.36
C VAL A 138 3.21 7.11 -1.11
N GLU A 139 3.55 8.39 -0.99
CA GLU A 139 4.22 8.95 0.20
C GLU A 139 3.39 8.76 1.47
N ARG A 140 2.07 9.00 1.40
CA ARG A 140 1.16 8.76 2.52
C ARG A 140 1.11 7.28 2.90
N ASP A 141 1.07 6.39 1.92
CA ASP A 141 1.01 4.95 2.15
C ASP A 141 2.31 4.48 2.82
N GLU A 142 3.47 4.85 2.30
CA GLU A 142 4.77 4.52 2.89
C GLU A 142 4.90 5.02 4.33
N ARG A 143 4.52 6.27 4.59
CA ARG A 143 4.53 6.84 5.94
C ARG A 143 3.60 6.06 6.87
N THR A 144 2.39 5.75 6.40
CA THR A 144 1.39 5.00 7.17
C THR A 144 1.89 3.61 7.56
N LEU A 145 2.50 2.89 6.61
CA LEU A 145 3.04 1.55 6.85
C LEU A 145 4.15 1.61 7.91
N ARG A 146 5.08 2.55 7.78
CA ARG A 146 6.16 2.77 8.76
C ARG A 146 5.62 3.11 10.14
N GLU A 147 4.69 4.06 10.25
CA GLU A 147 4.08 4.43 11.53
C GLU A 147 3.38 3.24 12.23
N LEU A 148 2.77 2.34 11.46
CA LEU A 148 2.15 1.12 12.00
C LEU A 148 3.20 0.12 12.49
N GLU A 149 4.23 -0.11 11.68
CA GLU A 149 5.34 -1.01 12.03
C GLU A 149 6.09 -0.51 13.28
N ASP A 150 6.34 0.79 13.39
CA ASP A 150 7.02 1.43 14.52
C ASP A 150 6.25 1.24 15.84
N VAL A 151 4.91 1.21 15.79
CA VAL A 151 4.07 0.92 16.97
C VAL A 151 3.76 -0.57 17.14
N GLY A 152 4.50 -1.42 16.42
CA GLY A 152 4.52 -2.87 16.57
C GLY A 152 3.36 -3.59 15.89
N TRP A 153 2.79 -3.02 14.83
CA TRP A 153 1.82 -3.72 14.00
C TRP A 153 2.53 -4.53 12.92
N ARG A 154 2.02 -5.75 12.69
CA ARG A 154 2.32 -6.54 11.50
C ARG A 154 1.37 -6.10 10.41
N VAL A 155 1.93 -5.64 9.30
CA VAL A 155 1.15 -5.04 8.21
C VAL A 155 1.25 -5.91 6.97
N HIS A 156 0.09 -6.24 6.42
CA HIS A 156 -0.05 -6.99 5.19
C HIS A 156 -0.72 -6.10 4.13
N VAL A 157 -0.20 -6.10 2.91
CA VAL A 157 -0.75 -5.33 1.80
C VAL A 157 -1.09 -6.27 0.66
N ILE A 158 -2.35 -6.28 0.25
CA ILE A 158 -2.82 -6.98 -0.95
C ILE A 158 -3.22 -5.95 -2.00
N TRP A 159 -2.74 -6.16 -3.22
CA TRP A 159 -3.13 -5.35 -4.36
C TRP A 159 -4.36 -5.90 -5.06
N GLU A 160 -5.20 -5.00 -5.58
CA GLU A 160 -6.39 -5.36 -6.37
C GLU A 160 -6.08 -6.36 -7.50
N CYS A 161 -4.93 -6.25 -8.17
CA CYS A 161 -4.57 -7.17 -9.25
C CYS A 161 -4.20 -8.59 -8.79
N GLN A 162 -3.89 -8.80 -7.51
CA GLN A 162 -3.71 -10.11 -6.88
C GLN A 162 -5.06 -10.76 -6.54
N LEU A 163 -6.11 -9.95 -6.35
CA LEU A 163 -7.47 -10.43 -6.03
C LEU A 163 -8.34 -10.74 -7.27
N LYS A 164 -7.77 -10.63 -8.48
CA LYS A 164 -8.46 -11.05 -9.70
C LYS A 164 -8.60 -12.57 -9.74
N LYS A 165 -9.65 -13.05 -10.42
CA LYS A 165 -10.00 -14.48 -10.54
C LYS A 165 -8.81 -15.40 -10.81
N ARG A 166 -7.86 -14.98 -11.65
CA ARG A 166 -6.67 -15.77 -12.01
C ARG A 166 -5.62 -15.91 -10.89
N ASN A 167 -5.59 -14.99 -9.93
CA ASN A 167 -4.50 -14.85 -8.95
C ASN A 167 -4.97 -15.03 -7.50
N ILE A 168 -6.28 -14.97 -7.25
CA ILE A 168 -6.81 -14.91 -5.90
C ILE A 168 -6.50 -16.16 -5.08
N ASP A 169 -6.60 -17.34 -5.67
CA ASP A 169 -6.38 -18.59 -4.92
C ASP A 169 -4.92 -18.71 -4.49
N ALA A 170 -3.97 -18.41 -5.38
CA ALA A 170 -2.54 -18.35 -5.05
C ALA A 170 -2.26 -17.28 -3.97
N THR A 171 -2.80 -16.07 -4.15
CA THR A 171 -2.63 -14.97 -3.17
C THR A 171 -3.14 -15.36 -1.79
N MET A 172 -4.28 -16.05 -1.71
CA MET A 172 -4.86 -16.49 -0.44
C MET A 172 -4.10 -17.68 0.14
N ALA A 173 -3.58 -18.59 -0.69
CA ALA A 173 -2.76 -19.70 -0.25
C ALA A 173 -1.46 -19.22 0.44
N ASP A 174 -0.88 -18.12 -0.04
CA ASP A 174 0.31 -17.53 0.58
C ASP A 174 -0.03 -16.72 1.84
N LEU A 175 -1.11 -15.95 1.81
CA LEU A 175 -1.46 -15.01 2.89
C LEU A 175 -2.09 -15.68 4.12
N LEU A 176 -3.02 -16.63 3.91
CA LEU A 176 -3.80 -17.19 5.00
C LEU A 176 -2.94 -17.90 6.05
N PRO A 177 -1.92 -18.71 5.70
CA PRO A 177 -1.05 -19.35 6.69
C PRO A 177 -0.28 -18.34 7.55
N GLN A 178 0.19 -17.24 6.95
CA GLN A 178 0.88 -16.18 7.66
C GLN A 178 -0.05 -15.53 8.69
N LEU A 179 -1.26 -15.12 8.25
CA LEU A 179 -2.25 -14.54 9.16
C LEU A 179 -2.67 -15.53 10.25
N ALA A 180 -2.82 -16.81 9.94
CA ALA A 180 -3.15 -17.84 10.91
C ALA A 180 -2.10 -17.96 12.02
N ALA A 181 -0.82 -18.07 11.64
CA ALA A 181 0.30 -18.10 12.57
C ALA A 181 0.35 -16.82 13.42
N GLU A 182 0.18 -15.66 12.80
CA GLU A 182 0.22 -14.38 13.49
C GLU A 182 -0.92 -14.19 14.50
N LEU A 183 -2.10 -14.71 14.19
CA LEU A 183 -3.28 -14.63 15.04
C LEU A 183 -3.32 -15.76 16.08
N GLY A 184 -2.50 -16.80 15.93
CA GLY A 184 -2.53 -18.02 16.74
C GLY A 184 -3.83 -18.79 16.51
N LYS A 185 -4.25 -18.92 15.25
CA LYS A 185 -5.47 -19.61 14.84
C LYS A 185 -5.15 -20.72 13.87
N GLU A 186 -5.95 -21.78 13.88
CA GLU A 186 -5.93 -22.81 12.85
C GLU A 186 -6.82 -22.39 11.68
N LEU A 187 -6.35 -22.66 10.47
CA LEU A 187 -7.14 -22.46 9.26
C LEU A 187 -8.20 -23.56 9.15
N LYS A 188 -9.40 -23.18 8.74
CA LYS A 188 -10.39 -24.16 8.32
C LYS A 188 -9.99 -24.70 6.95
N THR A 189 -9.90 -26.02 6.83
CA THR A 189 -9.84 -26.68 5.52
C THR A 189 -11.08 -26.27 4.74
N PRO A 190 -10.96 -25.81 3.48
CA PRO A 190 -12.12 -25.57 2.65
C PRO A 190 -12.91 -26.89 2.54
N ALA A 191 -14.20 -26.85 2.86
CA ALA A 191 -15.09 -27.97 2.62
C ALA A 191 -15.20 -28.19 1.11
N GLY A 192 -14.35 -29.06 0.56
CA GLY A 192 -14.23 -29.31 -0.87
C GLY A 192 -12.86 -29.88 -1.23
N GLU A 193 -12.61 -31.12 -0.82
CA GLU A 193 -11.66 -31.98 -1.55
C GLU A 193 -12.17 -32.16 -2.99
N PRO A 194 -11.30 -32.18 -4.01
CA PRO A 194 -11.66 -32.76 -5.29
C PRO A 194 -11.84 -34.27 -5.08
N THR A 195 -13.09 -34.72 -4.99
CA THR A 195 -13.46 -36.09 -5.34
C THR A 195 -13.06 -36.32 -6.80
N GLY A 196 -12.16 -37.28 -7.03
CA GLY A 196 -11.84 -37.75 -8.39
C GLY A 196 -10.39 -38.18 -8.62
N ALA A 197 -9.82 -38.99 -7.73
CA ALA A 197 -8.85 -39.99 -8.15
C ALA A 197 -9.63 -41.28 -8.42
N GLU A 198 -10.01 -41.52 -9.67
CA GLU A 198 -10.47 -42.83 -10.15
C GLU A 198 -10.13 -42.94 -11.64
N GLN A 199 -9.04 -43.65 -11.91
CA GLN A 199 -8.78 -44.62 -12.99
C GLN A 199 -9.46 -44.40 -14.35
N ALA A 200 -8.62 -44.27 -15.40
CA ALA A 200 -8.91 -44.84 -16.71
C ALA A 200 -7.62 -45.41 -17.30
N GLU A 201 -7.59 -46.74 -17.32
CA GLU A 201 -6.71 -47.62 -18.10
C GLU A 201 -6.92 -47.43 -19.61
#